data_AF-A0A1C5S8Q4-F1
#
_entry.id   AF-A0A1C5S8Q4-F1
#
_cell.length_a   1.000
_cell.length_b   1.000
_cell.length_c   1.000
_cell.angle_alpha   90.00
_cell.angle_beta   90.00
_cell.angle_gamma   90.00
#
_symmetry.space_group_name_H-M   'P 1'
#
loop_
_entity.id
_entity.type
_entity.pdbx_description
1 polymer ?
#
loop_
_entity_poly.entity_id
_entity_poly.type
_entity_poly.pdbx_seq_one_letter_code
_entity_poly.pdbx_strand_id
1 'polypeptide(L)'
;MNKRLRKLGYCYSGKERIGQATRERVLEFIEKHDYRPNAMAKGLAQEVAAHPGVILLHISNEYGGECYCPLCQDAFRKWLKGKYQTIENLNDRWCTTFWSHTYNNFDQIEAPSKIGETQLHALNLDWRRFVTHQTAERKASGRFTESNRR
;
A
#
# COMPACT_ATOMS: atom_id res chain seq x y z
N MET A 1 -16.71 -18.56 -14.58
CA MET A 1 -15.69 -18.43 -13.52
C MET A 1 -14.30 -18.73 -14.09
N ASN A 2 -13.43 -17.74 -14.15
CA ASN A 2 -12.13 -17.79 -14.86
C ASN A 2 -11.18 -18.86 -14.26
N LYS A 3 -10.42 -19.59 -15.09
CA LYS A 3 -9.46 -20.64 -14.65
C LYS A 3 -8.46 -20.12 -13.58
N ARG A 4 -8.18 -18.81 -13.60
CA ARG A 4 -7.31 -18.10 -12.64
C ARG A 4 -7.89 -18.05 -11.21
N LEU A 5 -9.20 -17.88 -11.09
CA LEU A 5 -9.92 -17.82 -9.80
C LEU A 5 -9.99 -19.21 -9.13
N ARG A 6 -10.03 -20.30 -9.92
CA ARG A 6 -10.01 -21.67 -9.37
C ARG A 6 -8.67 -22.01 -8.69
N LYS A 7 -7.53 -21.57 -9.22
CA LYS A 7 -6.20 -21.81 -8.63
C LYS A 7 -5.93 -20.97 -7.38
N LEU A 8 -6.40 -19.71 -7.34
CA LEU A 8 -6.33 -18.86 -6.15
C LEU A 8 -7.28 -19.33 -5.04
N GLY A 9 -8.47 -19.82 -5.42
CA GLY A 9 -9.41 -20.45 -4.49
C GLY A 9 -8.80 -21.65 -3.74
N TYR A 10 -7.89 -22.39 -4.38
CA TYR A 10 -7.19 -23.51 -3.73
C TYR A 10 -6.20 -23.07 -2.64
N CYS A 11 -5.52 -21.92 -2.79
CA CYS A 11 -4.61 -21.36 -1.77
C CYS A 11 -5.33 -20.91 -0.50
N TYR A 12 -6.62 -20.54 -0.60
CA TYR A 12 -7.49 -20.24 0.53
C TYR A 12 -8.24 -21.49 1.05
N SER A 13 -8.02 -22.64 0.40
CA SER A 13 -8.77 -23.89 0.58
C SER A 13 -7.89 -24.98 1.19
N GLY A 14 -7.31 -24.67 2.35
CA GLY A 14 -6.93 -25.70 3.31
C GLY A 14 -8.17 -26.36 3.92
N LYS A 15 -8.78 -27.31 3.20
CA LYS A 15 -10.05 -27.97 3.58
C LYS A 15 -11.22 -26.98 3.72
N GLU A 16 -12.44 -27.47 3.91
CA GLU A 16 -13.69 -26.70 4.05
C GLU A 16 -13.75 -25.83 5.33
N ARG A 17 -12.62 -25.30 5.81
CA ARG A 17 -12.48 -24.53 7.05
C ARG A 17 -13.01 -23.09 6.95
N ILE A 18 -13.26 -22.59 5.73
CA ILE A 18 -13.70 -21.21 5.49
C ILE A 18 -15.09 -21.23 4.85
N GLY A 19 -16.07 -20.64 5.53
CA GLY A 19 -17.45 -20.55 5.06
C GLY A 19 -17.61 -19.78 3.74
N GLN A 20 -18.63 -20.12 2.97
CA GLN A 20 -18.86 -19.60 1.62
C GLN A 20 -18.94 -18.07 1.56
N ALA A 21 -19.65 -17.44 2.50
CA ALA A 21 -19.74 -15.98 2.60
C ALA A 21 -18.38 -15.28 2.80
N THR A 22 -17.44 -15.91 3.51
CA THR A 22 -16.08 -15.36 3.66
C THR A 22 -15.28 -15.51 2.38
N ARG A 23 -15.49 -16.59 1.63
CA ARG A 23 -14.84 -16.80 0.32
C ARG A 23 -15.28 -15.75 -0.68
N GLU A 24 -16.58 -15.46 -0.75
CA GLU A 24 -17.12 -14.45 -1.66
C GLU A 24 -16.55 -13.05 -1.36
N ARG A 25 -16.51 -12.65 -0.08
CA ARG A 25 -15.89 -11.38 0.34
C ARG A 25 -14.41 -11.27 -0.04
N VAL A 26 -13.66 -12.36 0.11
CA VAL A 26 -12.22 -12.38 -0.25
C VAL A 26 -12.04 -12.27 -1.76
N LEU A 27 -12.87 -12.95 -2.55
CA LEU A 27 -12.81 -12.89 -4.01
C LEU A 27 -13.18 -11.50 -4.54
N GLU A 28 -14.23 -10.90 -3.99
CA GLU A 28 -14.63 -9.52 -4.29
C GLU A 28 -13.50 -8.54 -3.96
N PHE A 29 -12.84 -8.70 -2.80
CA PHE A 29 -11.72 -7.87 -2.42
C PHE A 29 -10.54 -7.99 -3.40
N ILE A 30 -10.19 -9.23 -3.79
CA ILE A 30 -9.10 -9.50 -4.75
C ILE A 30 -9.39 -8.82 -6.08
N GLU A 31 -10.63 -8.90 -6.57
CA GLU A 31 -11.05 -8.29 -7.83
C GLU A 31 -11.01 -6.77 -7.75
N LYS A 32 -11.59 -6.19 -6.70
CA LYS A 32 -11.65 -4.74 -6.49
C LYS A 32 -10.27 -4.09 -6.40
N HIS A 33 -9.30 -4.74 -5.77
CA HIS A 33 -7.95 -4.18 -5.53
C HIS A 33 -6.89 -4.70 -6.50
N ASP A 34 -7.27 -5.54 -7.48
CA ASP A 34 -6.34 -6.25 -8.38
C ASP A 34 -5.19 -6.89 -7.57
N TYR A 35 -5.54 -7.61 -6.50
CA TYR A 35 -4.57 -8.19 -5.57
C TYR A 35 -3.73 -9.25 -6.28
N ARG A 36 -2.41 -9.11 -6.20
CA ARG A 36 -1.43 -10.03 -6.80
C ARG A 36 -0.40 -10.43 -5.76
N PRO A 37 -0.49 -11.64 -5.17
CA PRO A 37 0.53 -12.09 -4.25
C PRO A 37 1.86 -12.29 -4.99
N ASN A 38 2.97 -11.99 -4.32
CA ASN A 38 4.28 -12.29 -4.85
C ASN A 38 4.46 -13.82 -5.00
N ALA A 39 5.43 -14.23 -5.83
CA ALA A 39 5.63 -15.64 -6.18
C ALA A 39 5.91 -16.52 -4.95
N MET A 40 6.65 -16.00 -3.96
CA MET A 40 6.98 -16.74 -2.74
C MET A 40 5.77 -16.96 -1.84
N ALA A 41 5.00 -15.89 -1.56
CA ALA A 41 3.78 -15.99 -0.76
C ALA A 41 2.77 -16.93 -1.40
N LYS A 42 2.66 -16.90 -2.74
CA LYS A 42 1.82 -17.83 -3.49
C LYS A 42 2.29 -19.28 -3.37
N GLY A 43 3.58 -19.53 -3.59
CA GLY A 43 4.16 -20.88 -3.48
C GLY A 43 4.01 -21.44 -2.07
N LEU A 44 4.36 -20.66 -1.05
CA LEU A 44 4.20 -21.04 0.35
C LEU A 44 2.75 -21.39 0.67
N ALA A 45 1.81 -20.53 0.27
CA ALA A 45 0.38 -20.80 0.50
C ALA A 45 -0.11 -22.08 -0.19
N GLN A 46 0.42 -22.42 -1.37
CA GLN A 46 0.05 -23.66 -2.07
C GLN A 46 0.53 -24.91 -1.35
N GLU A 47 1.76 -24.90 -0.85
CA GLU A 47 2.37 -26.03 -0.14
C GLU A 47 1.73 -26.24 1.24
N VAL A 48 1.52 -25.15 1.99
CA VAL A 48 1.12 -25.23 3.41
C VAL A 48 -0.38 -25.22 3.63
N ALA A 49 -1.19 -24.87 2.62
CA ALA A 49 -2.64 -24.71 2.78
C ALA A 49 -3.31 -25.98 3.35
N ALA A 50 -2.93 -27.17 2.88
CA ALA A 50 -3.56 -28.42 3.31
C ALA A 50 -2.90 -29.05 4.55
N HIS A 51 -1.83 -28.45 5.10
CA HIS A 51 -1.06 -29.06 6.17
C HIS A 51 -1.82 -28.99 7.51
N PRO A 52 -2.08 -30.13 8.18
CA PRO A 52 -2.94 -30.16 9.37
C PRO A 52 -2.37 -29.37 10.56
N GLY A 53 -1.04 -29.22 10.63
CA GLY A 53 -0.35 -28.47 11.68
C GLY A 53 -0.31 -26.94 11.48
N VAL A 54 -0.80 -26.41 10.35
CA VAL A 54 -0.84 -24.96 10.12
C VAL A 54 -2.18 -24.41 10.58
N ILE A 55 -2.12 -23.50 11.56
CA ILE A 55 -3.30 -22.89 12.20
C ILE A 55 -3.52 -21.46 11.68
N LEU A 56 -2.44 -20.70 11.47
CA LEU A 56 -2.46 -19.31 11.05
C LEU A 56 -1.21 -18.99 10.22
N LEU A 57 -1.36 -18.06 9.27
CA LEU A 57 -0.22 -17.39 8.63
C LEU A 57 -0.04 -16.01 9.25
N HIS A 58 1.14 -15.77 9.80
CA HIS A 58 1.55 -14.44 10.25
C HIS A 58 2.10 -13.66 9.05
N ILE A 59 1.43 -12.56 8.68
CA ILE A 59 1.79 -11.79 7.48
C ILE A 59 2.91 -10.82 7.83
N SER A 60 4.11 -11.10 7.32
CA SER A 60 5.35 -10.36 7.61
C SER A 60 5.70 -10.39 9.12
N ASN A 61 6.47 -9.42 9.60
CA ASN A 61 6.78 -9.21 11.01
C ASN A 61 7.00 -7.70 11.22
N GLU A 62 6.38 -7.13 12.25
CA GLU A 62 6.61 -5.75 12.70
C GLU A 62 6.74 -4.71 11.58
N TYR A 63 5.66 -4.49 10.84
CA TYR A 63 5.64 -3.46 9.81
C TYR A 63 6.04 -2.10 10.36
N GLY A 64 7.02 -1.47 9.72
CA GLY A 64 7.50 -0.16 10.09
C GLY A 64 8.46 0.41 9.06
N GLY A 65 8.90 1.64 9.35
CA GLY A 65 9.84 2.37 8.50
C GLY A 65 9.17 3.21 7.41
N GLU A 66 10.02 3.96 6.73
CA GLU A 66 9.66 4.93 5.69
C GLU A 66 10.73 4.88 4.59
N CYS A 67 10.33 5.21 3.36
CA CYS A 67 11.20 5.15 2.20
C CYS A 67 11.09 6.45 1.40
N TYR A 68 12.23 7.00 1.02
CA TYR A 68 12.36 8.30 0.37
C TYR A 68 12.79 8.20 -1.11
N CYS A 69 12.72 7.01 -1.72
CA CYS A 69 13.14 6.81 -3.10
C CYS A 69 12.19 7.49 -4.11
N PRO A 70 12.63 7.73 -5.37
CA PRO A 70 11.81 8.41 -6.39
C PRO A 70 10.42 7.79 -6.59
N LEU A 71 10.30 6.46 -6.49
CA LEU A 71 9.02 5.78 -6.60
C LEU A 71 8.05 6.12 -5.45
N CYS A 72 8.58 6.29 -4.23
CA CYS A 72 7.76 6.67 -3.07
C CYS A 72 7.37 8.14 -3.13
N GLN A 73 8.25 9.01 -3.65
CA GLN A 73 7.95 10.41 -3.91
C GLN A 73 6.78 10.54 -4.91
N ASP A 74 6.85 9.81 -6.03
CA ASP A 74 5.78 9.83 -7.04
C ASP A 74 4.46 9.27 -6.50
N ALA A 75 4.52 8.20 -5.70
CA ALA A 75 3.33 7.66 -5.04
C ALA A 75 2.73 8.66 -4.03
N PHE A 76 3.57 9.40 -3.31
CA PHE A 76 3.12 10.44 -2.39
C PHE A 76 2.43 11.59 -3.12
N ARG A 77 3.00 12.07 -4.23
CA ARG A 77 2.38 13.10 -5.09
C ARG A 77 1.02 12.66 -5.62
N LYS A 78 0.89 11.40 -6.06
CA LYS A 78 -0.39 10.83 -6.50
C LYS A 78 -1.41 10.75 -5.36
N TRP A 79 -0.96 10.37 -4.17
CA TRP A 79 -1.81 10.32 -2.98
C TRP A 79 -2.31 11.72 -2.59
N LEU A 80 -1.44 12.74 -2.62
CA LEU A 80 -1.82 14.13 -2.39
C LEU A 80 -2.81 14.66 -3.44
N LYS A 81 -2.57 14.35 -4.73
CA LYS A 81 -3.51 14.68 -5.82
C LYS A 81 -4.89 14.08 -5.57
N GLY A 82 -4.96 12.81 -5.15
CA GLY A 82 -6.23 12.16 -4.81
C GLY A 82 -6.93 12.80 -3.61
N LYS A 83 -6.17 13.20 -2.59
CA LYS A 83 -6.70 13.77 -1.34
C LYS A 83 -7.18 15.22 -1.48
N TYR A 84 -6.38 16.07 -2.12
CA TYR A 84 -6.61 17.52 -2.20
C TYR A 84 -7.16 18.01 -3.52
N GLN A 85 -7.14 17.15 -4.56
CA GLN A 85 -7.64 17.41 -5.92
C GLN A 85 -6.87 18.51 -6.68
N THR A 86 -6.71 19.70 -6.11
CA THR A 86 -6.00 20.84 -6.68
C THR A 86 -4.85 21.31 -5.78
N ILE A 87 -3.87 22.02 -6.36
CA ILE A 87 -2.69 22.50 -5.63
C ILE A 87 -3.04 23.68 -4.73
N GLU A 88 -4.01 24.50 -5.13
CA GLU A 88 -4.51 25.65 -4.37
C GLU A 88 -5.16 25.18 -3.07
N ASN A 89 -5.99 24.13 -3.13
CA ASN A 89 -6.60 23.54 -1.95
C ASN A 89 -5.56 22.92 -1.01
N LEU A 90 -4.49 22.32 -1.55
CA LEU A 90 -3.38 21.85 -0.73
C LEU A 90 -2.67 23.01 -0.03
N ASN A 91 -2.32 24.08 -0.77
CA ASN A 91 -1.63 25.25 -0.23
C ASN A 91 -2.43 25.94 0.88
N ASP A 92 -3.75 26.09 0.68
CA ASP A 92 -4.67 26.64 1.68
C ASP A 92 -4.69 25.78 2.96
N ARG A 93 -4.84 24.46 2.82
CA ARG A 93 -4.90 23.53 3.96
C ARG A 93 -3.57 23.37 4.70
N TRP A 94 -2.47 23.53 3.99
CA TRP A 94 -1.12 23.45 4.55
C TRP A 94 -0.60 24.81 5.04
N CYS A 95 -1.35 25.89 4.83
CA CYS A 95 -0.95 27.27 5.12
C CYS A 95 0.45 27.60 4.56
N THR A 96 0.73 27.16 3.32
CA THR A 96 2.06 27.28 2.70
C THR A 96 2.47 28.72 2.36
N THR A 97 1.59 29.69 2.57
CA THR A 97 1.94 31.12 2.51
C THR A 97 2.97 31.50 3.58
N PHE A 98 2.98 30.79 4.71
CA PHE A 98 3.98 31.00 5.75
C PHE A 98 5.37 30.61 5.25
N TRP A 99 6.32 31.53 5.36
CA TRP A 99 7.68 31.43 4.81
C TRP A 99 7.75 31.16 3.29
N SER A 100 6.73 31.58 2.55
CA SER A 100 6.71 31.51 1.08
C SER A 100 6.89 30.08 0.52
N HIS A 101 6.44 29.06 1.24
CA HIS A 101 6.47 27.66 0.80
C HIS A 101 5.36 27.30 -0.22
N THR A 102 4.77 28.28 -0.90
CA THR A 102 3.65 28.06 -1.81
C THR A 102 4.08 27.23 -3.02
N TYR A 103 3.43 26.10 -3.24
CA TYR A 103 3.73 25.19 -4.34
C TYR A 103 2.89 25.56 -5.58
N ASN A 104 3.51 25.61 -6.75
CA ASN A 104 2.82 25.86 -8.02
C ASN A 104 2.26 24.58 -8.65
N ASN A 105 2.82 23.43 -8.30
CA ASN A 105 2.34 22.13 -8.72
C ASN A 105 2.76 21.04 -7.73
N PHE A 106 2.11 19.88 -7.80
CA PHE A 106 2.41 18.75 -6.93
C PHE A 106 3.80 18.14 -7.17
N ASP A 107 4.44 18.37 -8.32
CA ASP A 107 5.71 17.74 -8.64
C ASP A 107 6.87 18.40 -7.88
N GLN A 108 6.68 19.64 -7.41
CA GLN A 108 7.58 20.34 -6.48
C GLN A 108 7.53 19.77 -5.05
N ILE A 109 6.51 18.98 -4.71
CA ILE A 109 6.36 18.44 -3.36
C ILE A 109 7.28 17.22 -3.23
N GLU A 110 8.07 17.23 -2.16
CA GLU A 110 8.93 16.14 -1.74
C GLU A 110 8.61 15.75 -0.29
N ALA A 111 8.89 14.50 0.06
CA ALA A 111 8.82 14.02 1.43
C ALA A 111 9.75 14.83 2.35
N PRO A 112 9.38 15.02 3.62
CA PRO A 112 10.17 15.80 4.56
C PRO A 112 11.55 15.19 4.76
N SER A 113 12.59 16.03 4.80
CA SER A 113 13.98 15.60 4.86
C SER A 113 14.83 16.55 5.68
N LYS A 114 15.79 16.01 6.44
CA LYS A 114 16.71 16.81 7.28
C LYS A 114 17.57 17.82 6.50
N ILE A 115 17.75 17.58 5.20
CA ILE A 115 18.50 18.47 4.28
C ILE A 115 17.56 19.30 3.38
N GLY A 116 16.25 19.24 3.62
CA GLY A 116 15.22 19.94 2.86
C GLY A 116 14.18 20.54 3.79
N GLU A 117 12.91 20.19 3.59
CA GLU A 117 11.80 20.73 4.39
C GLU A 117 11.47 19.84 5.60
N THR A 118 11.45 20.43 6.81
CA THR A 118 10.98 19.77 8.04
C THR A 118 10.08 20.63 8.90
N GLN A 119 9.93 21.91 8.58
CA GLN A 119 9.23 22.91 9.39
C GLN A 119 7.74 22.97 9.05
N LEU A 120 7.37 22.53 7.86
CA LEU A 120 5.98 22.44 7.43
C LEU A 120 5.28 21.25 8.12
N HIS A 121 4.57 21.53 9.22
CA HIS A 121 3.89 20.50 10.02
C HIS A 121 2.87 19.68 9.22
N ALA A 122 2.14 20.31 8.31
CA ALA A 122 1.17 19.61 7.48
C ALA A 122 1.83 18.58 6.55
N LEU A 123 3.00 18.89 5.98
CA LEU A 123 3.80 17.96 5.18
C LEU A 123 4.26 16.77 6.04
N ASN A 124 4.78 17.04 7.24
CA ASN A 124 5.21 15.98 8.16
C ASN A 124 4.06 15.03 8.52
N LEU A 125 2.89 15.59 8.84
CA LEU A 125 1.71 14.81 9.20
C LEU A 125 1.17 14.00 8.03
N ASP A 126 1.08 14.62 6.85
CA ASP A 126 0.58 13.95 5.66
C ASP A 126 1.56 12.91 5.11
N TRP A 127 2.86 13.11 5.29
CA TRP A 127 3.86 12.07 5.02
C TRP A 127 3.64 10.85 5.92
N ARG A 128 3.46 11.04 7.24
CA ARG A 128 3.16 9.93 8.17
C ARG A 128 1.87 9.20 7.78
N ARG A 129 0.81 9.93 7.42
CA ARG A 129 -0.44 9.35 6.93
C ARG A 129 -0.26 8.57 5.63
N PHE A 130 0.54 9.11 4.71
CA PHE A 130 0.90 8.42 3.47
C PHE A 130 1.67 7.13 3.74
N VAL A 131 2.65 7.14 4.65
CA VAL A 131 3.42 5.94 5.02
C VAL A 131 2.48 4.84 5.55
N THR A 132 1.51 5.19 6.40
CA THR A 132 0.48 4.27 6.88
C THR A 132 -0.41 3.77 5.74
N HIS A 133 -0.91 4.67 4.89
CA HIS A 133 -1.73 4.33 3.72
C HIS A 133 -1.00 3.38 2.78
N GLN A 134 0.24 3.69 2.41
CA GLN A 134 1.06 2.89 1.51
C GLN A 134 1.37 1.51 2.10
N THR A 135 1.59 1.43 3.41
CA THR A 135 1.79 0.15 4.11
C THR A 135 0.53 -0.70 4.08
N ALA A 136 -0.64 -0.11 4.27
CA ALA A 136 -1.93 -0.80 4.16
C ALA A 136 -2.21 -1.25 2.71
N GLU A 137 -1.98 -0.37 1.74
CA GLU A 137 -2.16 -0.66 0.31
C GLU A 137 -1.25 -1.78 -0.19
N ARG A 138 0.00 -1.85 0.27
CA ARG A 138 0.90 -2.97 -0.06
C ARG A 138 0.35 -4.32 0.41
N LYS A 139 -0.33 -4.36 1.57
CA LYS A 139 -1.04 -5.56 2.04
C LYS A 139 -2.25 -5.86 1.15
N ALA A 140 -3.04 -4.83 0.82
CA ALA A 140 -4.27 -4.96 0.06
C ALA A 140 -4.08 -5.30 -1.41
N SER A 141 -2.95 -4.90 -2.01
CA SER A 141 -2.65 -5.10 -3.44
C SER A 141 -1.64 -6.22 -3.71
N GLY A 142 -0.85 -6.64 -2.71
CA GLY A 142 0.18 -7.67 -2.86
C GLY A 142 1.34 -7.28 -3.78
N ARG A 143 1.28 -6.08 -4.38
CA ARG A 143 2.33 -5.52 -5.23
C ARG A 143 3.51 -5.09 -4.37
N PHE A 144 4.55 -5.90 -4.35
CA PHE A 144 5.89 -5.41 -4.06
C PHE A 144 6.41 -4.71 -5.32
N THR A 145 6.59 -3.39 -5.25
CA THR A 145 7.40 -2.70 -6.25
C THR A 145 8.80 -3.31 -6.18
N GLU A 146 9.28 -3.91 -7.26
CA GLU A 146 10.67 -4.36 -7.39
C GLU A 146 11.59 -3.14 -7.34
N SER A 147 11.91 -2.67 -6.14
CA SER A 147 13.06 -1.82 -5.89
C SER A 147 14.17 -2.74 -5.37
N ASN A 148 15.27 -2.83 -6.12
CA ASN A 148 16.42 -3.75 -5.98
C ASN A 148 16.22 -5.16 -6.54
N ARG A 149 16.26 -5.29 -7.86
CA ARG A 149 17.20 -6.26 -8.44
C ARG A 149 18.44 -5.47 -8.86
N ARG A 150 19.52 -5.63 -8.10
CA ARG A 150 20.88 -5.54 -8.65
C ARG A 150 21.24 -6.93 -9.14
#